data_AF-A0A953P1K1-F1
#
_entry.id   AF-A0A953P1K1-F1
#
_cell.length_a   1.000
_cell.length_b   1.000
_cell.length_c   1.000
_cell.angle_alpha   90.00
_cell.angle_beta   90.00
_cell.angle_gamma   90.00
#
_symmetry.space_group_name_H-M   'P 1'
#
loop_
_entity.id
_entity.type
_entity.pdbx_description
1 polymer ?
#
loop_
_entity_poly.entity_id
_entity_poly.type
_entity_poly.pdbx_seq_one_letter_code
_entity_poly.pdbx_strand_id
1 'polypeptide(L)'
;MATATKIEQQISPTLVFPGPRAFKVEEAGFFCGREREAAQLTDLLITYQDVLLYAQSGSGKTSLINARLLPQLGIEDCYLARVGGELLAGMKLEDIPDIFIYNLIASIVKEPGNMPAISANMLEQFFRSRLDRENVFLIIDQAEEIFTTYQERWGDRRDFFE
;
A
#
# COMPACT_ATOMS: atom_id res chain seq x y z
N MET A 1 -31.02 -2.56 -48.86
CA MET A 1 -30.18 -3.63 -48.26
C MET A 1 -29.06 -2.96 -47.49
N ALA A 2 -29.18 -2.87 -46.17
CA ALA A 2 -28.11 -2.38 -45.30
C ALA A 2 -27.83 -3.49 -44.27
N THR A 3 -26.70 -4.16 -44.43
CA THR A 3 -26.26 -5.22 -43.53
C THR A 3 -25.66 -4.56 -42.30
N ALA A 4 -26.32 -4.69 -41.15
CA ALA A 4 -25.75 -4.29 -39.88
C ALA A 4 -24.65 -5.30 -39.50
N THR A 5 -23.39 -4.88 -39.64
CA THR A 5 -22.24 -5.64 -39.14
C THR A 5 -22.29 -5.60 -37.62
N LYS A 6 -22.74 -6.71 -37.02
CA LYS A 6 -22.70 -6.92 -35.58
C LYS A 6 -21.23 -7.02 -35.18
N ILE A 7 -20.72 -6.02 -34.48
CA ILE A 7 -19.40 -6.09 -33.86
C ILE A 7 -19.55 -7.06 -32.68
N GLU A 8 -19.15 -8.31 -32.88
CA GLU A 8 -19.02 -9.27 -31.79
C GLU A 8 -17.81 -8.86 -30.95
N GLN A 9 -18.05 -8.06 -29.91
CA GLN A 9 -17.08 -7.91 -28.83
C GLN A 9 -16.98 -9.26 -28.12
N GLN A 10 -15.86 -9.95 -28.32
CA GLN A 10 -15.45 -11.08 -27.48
C GLN A 10 -15.24 -10.57 -26.05
N ILE A 11 -16.30 -10.60 -25.25
CA ILE A 11 -16.21 -10.34 -23.80
C ILE A 11 -15.52 -11.57 -23.20
N SER A 12 -14.26 -11.40 -22.81
CA SER A 12 -13.51 -12.45 -22.09
C SER A 12 -14.22 -12.77 -20.77
N PRO A 13 -14.33 -14.05 -20.34
CA PRO A 13 -15.29 -14.48 -19.31
C PRO A 13 -14.94 -14.10 -17.85
N THR A 14 -14.01 -13.17 -17.60
CA THR A 14 -13.43 -12.95 -16.26
C THR A 14 -13.48 -11.50 -15.76
N LEU A 15 -14.20 -10.59 -16.42
CA LEU A 15 -14.42 -9.22 -15.92
C LEU A 15 -15.67 -9.14 -15.04
N VAL A 16 -15.49 -9.12 -13.72
CA VAL A 16 -16.56 -8.78 -12.77
C VAL A 16 -16.11 -7.60 -11.92
N PHE A 17 -16.94 -6.56 -11.82
CA PHE A 17 -16.68 -5.44 -10.92
C PHE A 17 -16.41 -5.98 -9.50
N PRO A 18 -15.29 -5.59 -8.85
CA PRO A 18 -14.84 -6.24 -7.62
C PRO A 18 -15.76 -6.00 -6.41
N GLY A 19 -16.76 -5.12 -6.53
CA GLY A 19 -17.65 -4.74 -5.44
C GLY A 19 -17.01 -3.65 -4.57
N PRO A 20 -17.25 -3.65 -3.25
CA PRO A 20 -16.74 -2.62 -2.35
C PRO A 20 -15.23 -2.75 -2.02
N ARG A 21 -14.58 -3.86 -2.40
CA ARG A 21 -13.13 -4.00 -2.18
C ARG A 21 -12.36 -3.08 -3.12
N ALA A 22 -11.14 -2.72 -2.70
CA ALA A 22 -10.24 -1.98 -3.56
C ALA A 22 -9.89 -2.78 -4.83
N PHE A 23 -9.69 -2.04 -5.93
CA PHE A 23 -9.08 -2.60 -7.14
C PHE A 23 -7.65 -3.02 -6.86
N LYS A 24 -7.21 -4.12 -7.48
CA LYS A 24 -5.83 -4.57 -7.45
C LYS A 24 -5.04 -3.97 -8.61
N VAL A 25 -3.72 -4.09 -8.56
CA VAL A 25 -2.82 -3.63 -9.61
C VAL A 25 -3.15 -4.29 -10.95
N GLU A 26 -3.45 -5.59 -10.94
CA GLU A 26 -3.78 -6.36 -12.15
C GLU A 26 -5.13 -5.95 -12.76
N GLU A 27 -5.95 -5.22 -12.00
CA GLU A 27 -7.27 -4.74 -12.38
C GLU A 27 -7.24 -3.28 -12.86
N ALA A 28 -6.05 -2.70 -13.05
CA ALA A 28 -5.84 -1.31 -13.47
C ALA A 28 -6.65 -0.92 -14.71
N GLY A 29 -6.76 -1.83 -15.69
CA GLY A 29 -7.53 -1.62 -16.93
C GLY A 29 -9.04 -1.46 -16.71
N PHE A 30 -9.57 -1.80 -15.54
CA PHE A 30 -11.00 -1.65 -15.20
C PHE A 30 -11.29 -0.46 -14.29
N PHE A 31 -10.26 0.18 -13.74
CA PHE A 31 -10.42 1.33 -12.88
C PHE A 31 -10.51 2.61 -13.71
N CYS A 32 -11.73 2.99 -14.09
CA CYS A 32 -11.99 4.15 -14.94
C CYS A 32 -11.97 5.47 -14.15
N GLY A 33 -11.42 6.53 -14.78
CA GLY A 33 -11.35 7.85 -14.18
C GLY A 33 -10.16 8.02 -13.24
N ARG A 34 -10.09 9.19 -12.62
CA ARG A 34 -9.04 9.59 -11.65
C ARG A 34 -7.62 9.69 -12.23
N GLU A 35 -7.47 9.75 -13.55
CA GLU A 35 -6.17 9.88 -14.20
C GLU A 35 -5.45 11.15 -13.76
N ARG A 36 -6.21 12.25 -13.64
CA ARG A 36 -5.68 13.54 -13.21
C ARG A 36 -5.22 13.49 -11.75
N GLU A 37 -6.01 12.92 -10.86
CA GLU A 37 -5.65 12.77 -9.45
C GLU A 37 -4.42 11.88 -9.27
N ALA A 38 -4.32 10.78 -10.03
CA ALA A 38 -3.13 9.93 -10.00
C ALA A 38 -1.89 10.69 -10.47
N ALA A 39 -1.97 11.42 -11.60
CA ALA A 39 -0.86 12.21 -12.11
C ALA A 39 -0.42 13.30 -11.11
N GLN A 40 -1.38 14.00 -10.49
CA GLN A 40 -1.09 15.00 -9.47
C GLN A 40 -0.42 14.39 -8.24
N LEU A 41 -0.85 13.20 -7.81
CA LEU A 41 -0.23 12.50 -6.68
C LEU A 41 1.19 12.04 -7.01
N THR A 42 1.43 11.54 -8.23
CA THR A 42 2.76 11.21 -8.73
C THR A 42 3.68 12.42 -8.73
N ASP A 43 3.22 13.57 -9.25
CA ASP A 43 4.00 14.82 -9.24
C ASP A 43 4.36 15.26 -7.81
N LEU A 44 3.42 15.13 -6.87
CA LEU A 44 3.67 15.43 -5.45
C LEU A 44 4.72 14.51 -4.85
N LEU A 45 4.65 13.20 -5.10
CA LEU A 45 5.61 12.23 -4.56
C LEU A 45 7.03 12.38 -5.14
N ILE A 46 7.15 12.85 -6.38
CA ILE A 46 8.45 13.16 -6.98
C ILE A 46 9.01 14.47 -6.41
N THR A 47 8.15 15.39 -5.97
CA THR A 47 8.55 16.73 -5.49
C THR A 47 8.82 16.78 -3.98
N TYR A 48 8.03 16.04 -3.20
CA TYR A 48 8.04 16.09 -1.73
C TYR A 48 8.38 14.71 -1.16
N GLN A 49 9.13 14.70 -0.06
CA GLN A 49 9.48 13.47 0.64
C GLN A 49 8.26 12.82 1.31
N ASP A 50 7.37 13.64 1.88
CA ASP A 50 6.17 13.17 2.59
C ASP A 50 4.90 13.74 1.96
N VAL A 51 3.95 12.86 1.65
CA VAL A 51 2.64 13.24 1.07
C VAL A 51 1.51 12.51 1.80
N LEU A 52 0.58 13.28 2.36
CA LEU A 52 -0.63 12.74 3.00
C LEU A 52 -1.82 12.77 2.04
N LEU A 53 -2.28 11.59 1.62
CA LEU A 53 -3.52 11.44 0.86
C LEU A 53 -4.70 11.16 1.80
N TYR A 54 -5.66 12.07 1.89
CA TYR A 54 -6.86 11.91 2.72
C TYR A 54 -8.15 12.08 1.90
N ALA A 55 -9.18 11.34 2.28
CA ALA A 55 -10.53 11.38 1.70
C ALA A 55 -11.49 10.59 2.60
N GLN A 56 -12.80 10.75 2.40
CA GLN A 56 -13.81 9.95 3.09
C GLN A 56 -13.58 8.44 2.88
N SER A 57 -13.99 7.63 3.85
CA SER A 57 -13.98 6.17 3.70
C SER A 57 -14.83 5.74 2.50
N GLY A 58 -14.37 4.75 1.75
CA GLY A 58 -15.04 4.29 0.53
C GLY A 58 -14.87 5.18 -0.70
N SER A 59 -14.15 6.32 -0.63
CA SER A 59 -13.91 7.18 -1.80
C SER A 59 -12.96 6.59 -2.85
N GLY A 60 -12.40 5.40 -2.59
CA GLY A 60 -11.53 4.69 -3.52
C GLY A 60 -10.04 5.04 -3.45
N LYS A 61 -9.53 5.51 -2.29
CA LYS A 61 -8.10 5.84 -2.09
C LYS A 61 -7.19 4.65 -2.37
N THR A 62 -7.43 3.52 -1.72
CA THR A 62 -6.65 2.29 -1.93
C THR A 62 -6.77 1.80 -3.38
N SER A 63 -7.93 1.96 -4.02
CA SER A 63 -8.08 1.66 -5.46
C SER A 63 -7.23 2.60 -6.33
N LEU A 64 -7.21 3.90 -6.04
CA LEU A 64 -6.37 4.87 -6.75
C LEU A 64 -4.88 4.52 -6.61
N ILE A 65 -4.45 4.17 -5.41
CA ILE A 65 -3.08 3.72 -5.13
C ILE A 65 -2.76 2.48 -5.97
N ASN A 66 -3.54 1.41 -5.81
CA ASN A 66 -3.24 0.13 -6.44
C ASN A 66 -3.36 0.16 -7.97
N ALA A 67 -4.45 0.73 -8.48
CA ALA A 67 -4.82 0.61 -9.89
C ALA A 67 -4.20 1.71 -10.77
N ARG A 68 -3.67 2.81 -10.18
CA ARG A 68 -3.09 3.93 -10.95
C ARG A 68 -1.73 4.36 -10.45
N LEU A 69 -1.57 4.62 -9.16
CA LEU A 69 -0.32 5.16 -8.62
C LEU A 69 0.83 4.15 -8.74
N LEU A 70 0.64 2.93 -8.22
CA LEU A 70 1.66 1.88 -8.28
C LEU A 70 2.11 1.56 -9.72
N PRO A 71 1.19 1.40 -10.71
CA PRO A 71 1.59 1.26 -12.11
C PRO A 71 2.37 2.44 -12.68
N GLN A 72 2.11 3.68 -12.24
CA GLN A 72 2.80 4.88 -12.73
C GLN A 72 4.21 5.04 -12.16
N LEU A 73 4.39 4.75 -10.87
CA LEU A 73 5.69 4.86 -10.20
C LEU A 73 6.63 3.69 -10.49
N GLY A 74 6.10 2.56 -10.96
CA GLY A 74 6.84 1.31 -11.08
C GLY A 74 6.61 0.44 -9.84
N ILE A 75 5.94 -0.70 -10.03
CA ILE A 75 5.53 -1.57 -8.92
C ILE A 75 6.74 -2.08 -8.12
N GLU A 76 7.85 -2.32 -8.79
CA GLU A 76 9.08 -2.81 -8.14
C GLU A 76 9.74 -1.76 -7.24
N ASP A 77 9.40 -0.49 -7.43
CA ASP A 77 9.97 0.65 -6.72
C ASP A 77 9.07 1.13 -5.58
N CYS A 78 7.95 0.44 -5.35
CA CYS A 78 6.97 0.78 -4.34
C CYS A 78 6.80 -0.32 -3.29
N TYR A 79 6.82 0.08 -2.02
CA TYR A 79 6.42 -0.74 -0.88
C TYR A 79 5.06 -0.27 -0.36
N LEU A 80 4.02 -1.05 -0.63
CA LEU A 80 2.71 -0.83 -0.03
C LEU A 80 2.66 -1.53 1.33
N ALA A 81 2.52 -0.74 2.38
CA ALA A 81 2.57 -1.18 3.76
C ALA A 81 1.32 -0.76 4.53
N ARG A 82 1.12 -1.39 5.68
CA ARG A 82 0.06 -1.10 6.64
C ARG A 82 0.62 -1.22 8.05
N VAL A 83 0.20 -0.32 8.93
CA VAL A 83 0.75 -0.15 10.29
C VAL A 83 -0.10 -0.83 11.36
N GLY A 84 -1.34 -1.20 11.05
CA GLY A 84 -2.10 -2.19 11.80
C GLY A 84 -1.87 -3.60 11.28
N GLY A 85 -2.28 -4.60 12.07
CA GLY A 85 -2.11 -6.01 11.73
C GLY A 85 -2.23 -6.91 12.96
N GLU A 86 -2.19 -8.22 12.73
CA GLU A 86 -2.13 -9.23 13.79
C GLU A 86 -0.68 -9.69 14.00
N LEU A 87 -0.35 -10.02 15.25
CA LEU A 87 0.94 -10.64 15.57
C LEU A 87 1.02 -12.04 14.98
N LEU A 88 2.21 -12.45 14.52
CA LEU A 88 2.41 -13.85 14.12
C LEU A 88 2.28 -14.77 15.34
N ALA A 89 1.79 -15.98 15.10
CA ALA A 89 1.54 -16.96 16.14
C ALA A 89 2.80 -17.21 17.00
N GLY A 90 2.63 -17.15 18.33
CA GLY A 90 3.70 -17.38 19.29
C GLY A 90 4.49 -16.14 19.71
N MET A 91 4.26 -14.98 19.09
CA MET A 91 4.83 -13.72 19.56
C MET A 91 4.01 -13.09 20.68
N LYS A 92 4.70 -12.41 21.59
CA LYS A 92 4.09 -11.54 22.60
C LYS A 92 4.37 -10.10 22.25
N LEU A 93 3.37 -9.25 22.49
CA LEU A 93 3.47 -7.82 22.24
C LEU A 93 4.64 -7.17 23.02
N GLU A 94 4.90 -7.66 24.24
CA GLU A 94 5.99 -7.20 25.12
C GLU A 94 7.39 -7.37 24.51
N ASP A 95 7.57 -8.35 23.63
CA ASP A 95 8.86 -8.65 23.00
C ASP A 95 9.15 -7.75 21.77
N ILE A 96 8.17 -6.94 21.35
CA ILE A 96 8.25 -6.10 20.16
C ILE A 96 8.60 -4.66 20.60
N PRO A 97 9.72 -4.08 20.12
CA PRO A 97 10.12 -2.72 20.48
C PRO A 97 9.12 -1.67 20.00
N ASP A 98 8.72 -1.74 18.73
CA ASP A 98 7.73 -0.86 18.11
C ASP A 98 6.75 -1.70 17.30
N ILE A 99 5.49 -1.71 17.75
CA ILE A 99 4.43 -2.51 17.11
C ILE A 99 4.06 -2.02 15.71
N PHE A 100 4.13 -0.71 15.46
CA PHE A 100 3.74 -0.11 14.18
C PHE A 100 4.80 -0.36 13.12
N ILE A 101 6.09 -0.24 13.48
CA ILE A 101 7.21 -0.63 12.60
C ILE A 101 7.17 -2.12 12.31
N TYR A 102 6.93 -2.94 13.34
CA TYR A 102 6.78 -4.38 13.15
C TYR A 102 5.68 -4.71 12.13
N ASN A 103 4.47 -4.15 12.29
CA ASN A 103 3.36 -4.38 11.38
C ASN A 103 3.63 -3.82 9.98
N LEU A 104 4.27 -2.65 9.88
CA LEU A 104 4.69 -2.06 8.61
C LEU A 104 5.55 -3.04 7.83
N ILE A 105 6.59 -3.61 8.45
CA ILE A 105 7.45 -4.59 7.80
C ILE A 105 6.71 -5.91 7.53
N ALA A 106 5.94 -6.41 8.51
CA ALA A 106 5.18 -7.66 8.37
C ALA A 106 4.15 -7.60 7.23
N SER A 107 3.58 -6.42 6.96
CA SER A 107 2.63 -6.21 5.86
C SER A 107 3.29 -6.25 4.47
N ILE A 108 4.58 -5.91 4.38
CA ILE A 108 5.36 -5.92 3.14
C ILE A 108 5.92 -7.34 2.87
N VAL A 109 6.38 -8.01 3.93
CA VAL A 109 7.08 -9.30 3.85
C VAL A 109 6.10 -10.43 3.53
N LYS A 110 6.20 -10.99 2.31
CA LYS A 110 5.35 -12.11 1.86
C LYS A 110 5.76 -13.47 2.44
N GLU A 111 7.05 -13.65 2.72
CA GLU A 111 7.61 -14.92 3.21
C GLU A 111 8.23 -14.71 4.59
N PRO A 112 7.83 -15.47 5.62
CA PRO A 112 8.32 -15.28 6.99
C PRO A 112 9.85 -15.31 7.13
N GLY A 113 10.55 -16.07 6.28
CA GLY A 113 12.01 -16.16 6.27
C GLY A 113 12.73 -14.86 5.87
N ASN A 114 12.02 -13.91 5.26
CA ASN A 114 12.56 -12.60 4.87
C ASN A 114 12.29 -11.51 5.93
N MET A 115 11.70 -11.88 7.07
CA MET A 115 11.48 -10.94 8.17
C MET A 115 12.83 -10.61 8.85
N PRO A 116 13.17 -9.33 9.03
CA PRO A 116 14.34 -8.94 9.82
C PRO A 116 14.21 -9.40 11.28
N ALA A 117 15.35 -9.45 11.98
CA ALA A 117 15.34 -9.67 13.41
C ALA A 117 14.59 -8.53 14.14
N ILE A 118 13.68 -8.90 15.03
CA ILE A 118 12.93 -7.96 15.86
C ILE A 118 13.91 -7.17 16.71
N SER A 119 14.02 -5.88 16.44
CA SER A 119 14.97 -4.96 17.06
C SER A 119 14.54 -3.52 16.78
N ALA A 120 15.09 -2.56 17.53
CA ALA A 120 14.79 -1.14 17.35
C ALA A 120 15.16 -0.63 15.94
N ASN A 121 16.20 -1.20 15.31
CA ASN A 121 16.67 -0.80 13.98
C ASN A 121 16.07 -1.66 12.86
N MET A 122 14.91 -2.29 13.09
CA MET A 122 14.27 -3.20 12.13
C MET A 122 13.95 -2.50 10.80
N LEU A 123 13.46 -1.25 10.85
CA LEU A 123 13.16 -0.45 9.66
C LEU A 123 14.41 -0.22 8.81
N GLU A 124 15.48 0.27 9.45
CA GLU A 124 16.77 0.52 8.79
C GLU A 124 17.32 -0.78 8.17
N GLN A 125 17.32 -1.89 8.93
CA GLN A 125 17.77 -3.19 8.44
C GLN A 125 16.98 -3.66 7.22
N PHE A 126 15.67 -3.42 7.20
CA PHE A 126 14.83 -3.79 6.07
C PHE A 126 15.18 -2.98 4.82
N PHE A 127 15.30 -1.66 4.93
CA PHE A 127 15.51 -0.79 3.77
C PHE A 127 16.97 -0.67 3.32
N ARG A 128 17.95 -0.97 4.17
CA ARG A 128 19.38 -0.79 3.87
C ARG A 128 19.85 -1.42 2.56
N SER A 129 19.35 -2.60 2.19
CA SER A 129 19.70 -3.28 0.93
C SER A 129 18.79 -2.93 -0.25
N ARG A 130 17.78 -2.08 -0.01
CA ARG A 130 16.71 -1.73 -0.96
C ARG A 130 16.82 -0.28 -1.45
N LEU A 131 17.60 0.55 -0.77
CA LEU A 131 17.83 1.97 -1.08
C LEU A 131 18.92 2.22 -2.13
N ASP A 132 19.48 1.18 -2.75
CA ASP A 132 20.43 1.33 -3.88
C ASP A 132 19.73 1.80 -5.18
N ARG A 133 18.40 1.94 -5.17
CA ARG A 133 17.59 2.44 -6.27
C ARG A 133 17.31 3.93 -6.09
N GLU A 134 17.36 4.69 -7.18
CA GLU A 134 17.24 6.17 -7.14
C GLU A 134 15.87 6.67 -6.65
N ASN A 135 14.79 5.90 -6.85
CA ASN A 135 13.44 6.29 -6.43
C ASN A 135 12.74 5.10 -5.78
N VAL A 136 12.71 5.06 -4.45
CA VAL A 136 11.97 4.05 -3.67
C VAL A 136 10.85 4.74 -2.90
N PHE A 137 9.62 4.29 -3.11
CA PHE A 137 8.44 4.85 -2.46
C PHE A 137 7.90 3.90 -1.39
N LEU A 138 7.72 4.41 -0.17
CA LEU A 138 6.99 3.73 0.89
C LEU A 138 5.58 4.34 0.98
N ILE A 139 4.57 3.54 0.70
CA ILE A 139 3.16 3.93 0.78
C ILE A 139 2.55 3.23 1.98
N ILE A 140 2.17 4.00 3.00
CA ILE A 140 1.47 3.47 4.17
C ILE A 140 -0.04 3.66 3.95
N ASP A 141 -0.73 2.59 3.53
CA ASP A 141 -2.18 2.60 3.46
C ASP A 141 -2.77 2.44 4.87
N GLN A 142 -3.89 3.10 5.11
CA GLN A 142 -4.57 3.13 6.41
C GLN A 142 -3.67 3.59 7.58
N ALA A 143 -2.89 4.65 7.36
CA ALA A 143 -2.03 5.24 8.39
C ALA A 143 -2.79 5.64 9.68
N GLU A 144 -4.10 5.89 9.58
CA GLU A 144 -4.96 6.14 10.75
C GLU A 144 -4.97 4.99 11.76
N GLU A 145 -4.55 3.78 11.37
CA GLU A 145 -4.45 2.63 12.28
C GLU A 145 -3.46 2.82 13.42
N ILE A 146 -2.50 3.72 13.28
CA ILE A 146 -1.61 4.14 14.39
C ILE A 146 -2.42 4.62 15.60
N PHE A 147 -3.58 5.24 15.35
CA PHE A 147 -4.42 5.81 16.39
C PHE A 147 -5.51 4.85 16.88
N THR A 148 -5.93 3.89 16.05
CA THR A 148 -7.08 3.01 16.34
C THR A 148 -6.68 1.63 16.83
N THR A 149 -5.48 1.15 16.47
CA THR A 149 -4.94 -0.16 16.87
C THR A 149 -3.95 -0.03 18.04
N TYR A 150 -3.70 -1.14 18.74
CA TYR A 150 -2.72 -1.27 19.83
C TYR A 150 -2.71 -0.07 20.79
N GLN A 151 -3.88 0.29 21.33
CA GLN A 151 -4.07 1.51 22.13
C GLN A 151 -3.24 1.53 23.41
N GLU A 152 -2.90 0.35 23.92
CA GLU A 152 -2.00 0.14 25.05
C GLU A 152 -0.53 0.48 24.73
N ARG A 153 -0.15 0.51 23.45
CA ARG A 153 1.19 0.86 22.93
C ARG A 153 1.24 2.30 22.43
N TRP A 154 0.62 3.23 23.15
CA TRP A 154 0.59 4.64 22.76
C TRP A 154 1.98 5.30 22.72
N GLY A 155 2.97 4.76 23.46
CA GLY A 155 4.36 5.22 23.44
C GLY A 155 5.01 5.06 22.06
N ASP A 156 4.84 3.88 21.46
CA ASP A 156 5.36 3.52 20.13
C ASP A 156 4.86 4.47 19.03
N ARG A 157 3.72 5.15 19.22
CA ARG A 157 3.20 6.12 18.25
C ARG A 157 4.13 7.30 18.04
N ARG A 158 4.78 7.75 19.11
CA ARG A 158 5.69 8.89 19.03
C ARG A 158 6.95 8.48 18.29
N ASP A 159 7.51 7.34 18.66
CA ASP A 159 8.73 6.80 18.08
C ASP A 159 8.56 6.50 16.58
N PHE A 160 7.35 6.12 16.13
CA PHE A 160 7.06 5.93 14.72
C PHE A 160 7.21 7.21 13.85
N PHE A 161 6.95 8.40 14.42
CA PHE A 161 7.02 9.68 13.69
C PHE A 161 8.31 10.46 13.92
N GLU A 162 9.21 10.00 14.79
CA GLU A 162 10.54 10.60 15.07
C GLU A 162 11.64 9.90 14.25
#